data_AF-A0A512JBS4-F1
#
_entry.id   AF-A0A512JBS4-F1
#
_cell.length_a   1.000
_cell.length_b   1.000
_cell.length_c   1.000
_cell.angle_alpha   90.00
_cell.angle_beta   90.00
_cell.angle_gamma   90.00
#
_symmetry.space_group_name_H-M   'P 1'
#
loop_
_entity.id
_entity.type
_entity.pdbx_description
1 polymer ?
#
loop_
_entity_poly.entity_id
_entity_poly.type
_entity_poly.pdbx_seq_one_letter_code
_entity_poly.pdbx_strand_id
1 'polypeptide(L)'
;MRDRLSERLQRYKHHRILLVAHSMGSVIAYDVLRLLERDDPSLQVDHLVTVGSPLCLAKVKLKFEAEHWALRVPNNVAAWRNLADGSPA
;
A
#
# COMPACT_ATOMS: atom_id res chain seq x y z
N MET A 1 11.75 -8.60 2.60
CA MET A 1 10.34 -8.61 2.13
C MET A 1 10.06 -7.43 1.21
N ARG A 2 10.47 -6.20 1.56
CA ARG A 2 10.36 -5.00 0.69
C ARG A 2 10.98 -5.23 -0.68
N ASP A 3 12.26 -5.62 -0.72
CA ASP A 3 12.99 -5.82 -1.98
C ASP A 3 12.32 -6.87 -2.87
N ARG A 4 11.96 -8.02 -2.30
CA ARG A 4 11.22 -9.07 -3.01
C ARG A 4 9.88 -8.59 -3.57
N LEU A 5 9.15 -7.71 -2.88
CA LEU A 5 7.92 -7.14 -3.39
C LEU A 5 8.22 -6.15 -4.52
N SER A 6 9.20 -5.25 -4.35
CA SER A 6 9.62 -4.30 -5.38
C SER A 6 10.05 -4.99 -6.66
N GLU A 7 10.93 -6.00 -6.57
CA GLU A 7 11.38 -6.81 -7.70
C GLU A 7 10.22 -7.47 -8.44
N ARG A 8 9.26 -8.03 -7.71
CA ARG A 8 8.07 -8.66 -8.30
C ARG A 8 7.18 -7.64 -9.01
N LEU A 9 6.93 -6.50 -8.40
CA LEU A 9 6.12 -5.43 -9.00
C LEU A 9 6.80 -4.90 -10.27
N GLN A 10 8.10 -4.64 -10.23
CA GLN A 10 8.87 -4.19 -11.41
C GLN A 10 8.85 -5.23 -12.54
N ARG A 11 9.01 -6.53 -12.20
CA ARG A 11 8.95 -7.62 -13.18
C ARG A 11 7.62 -7.69 -13.93
N TYR A 12 6.51 -7.33 -13.27
CA TYR A 12 5.17 -7.39 -13.85
C TYR A 12 4.58 -6.02 -14.17
N LYS A 13 5.38 -4.95 -14.24
CA LYS A 13 4.88 -3.57 -14.35
C LYS A 13 4.00 -3.24 -15.57
N HIS A 14 4.03 -4.07 -16.60
CA HIS A 14 3.19 -3.96 -17.79
C HIS A 14 1.92 -4.83 -17.75
N HIS A 15 1.63 -5.44 -16.60
CA HIS A 15 0.43 -6.24 -16.37
C HIS A 15 -0.56 -5.48 -15.50
N ARG A 16 -1.81 -5.96 -15.48
CA ARG A 16 -2.79 -5.51 -14.49
C ARG A 16 -2.48 -6.15 -13.16
N ILE A 17 -2.33 -5.34 -12.11
CA ILE A 17 -1.86 -5.79 -10.80
C ILE A 17 -2.94 -5.54 -9.74
N LEU A 18 -3.39 -6.62 -9.11
CA LEU A 18 -4.12 -6.60 -7.84
C LEU A 18 -3.14 -6.99 -6.72
N LEU A 19 -2.85 -6.05 -5.83
CA LEU A 19 -2.01 -6.29 -4.65
C LEU A 19 -2.88 -6.44 -3.41
N VAL A 20 -2.86 -7.64 -2.81
CA VAL A 20 -3.54 -7.91 -1.54
C VAL A 20 -2.52 -8.01 -0.43
N ALA A 21 -2.72 -7.25 0.64
CA ALA A 21 -1.81 -7.21 1.78
C ALA A 21 -2.58 -7.37 3.09
N HIS A 22 -2.06 -8.19 4.01
CA HIS A 22 -2.71 -8.46 5.28
C HIS A 22 -1.83 -8.02 6.46
N SER A 23 -2.43 -7.43 7.49
CA SER A 23 -1.75 -7.01 8.72
C SER A 23 -0.51 -6.16 8.41
N MET A 24 0.66 -6.47 9.00
CA MET A 24 1.95 -5.80 8.74
C MET A 24 2.37 -5.80 7.26
N GLY A 25 1.91 -6.77 6.47
CA GLY A 25 2.12 -6.78 5.03
C GLY A 25 1.55 -5.54 4.34
N SER A 26 0.49 -4.95 4.89
CA SER A 26 -0.11 -3.71 4.37
C SER A 26 0.83 -2.51 4.51
N VAL A 27 1.54 -2.40 5.65
CA VAL A 27 2.52 -1.33 5.88
C VAL A 27 3.71 -1.49 4.92
N ILE A 28 4.18 -2.73 4.75
CA ILE A 28 5.27 -3.05 3.81
C ILE A 28 4.86 -2.72 2.37
N ALA A 29 3.66 -3.14 1.95
CA ALA A 29 3.14 -2.87 0.61
C ALA A 29 3.02 -1.37 0.36
N TYR A 30 2.48 -0.64 1.33
CA TYR A 30 2.34 0.81 1.25
C TYR A 30 3.70 1.52 1.10
N ASP A 31 4.67 1.17 1.94
CA ASP A 31 6.02 1.74 1.89
C ASP A 31 6.70 1.50 0.54
N VAL A 32 6.62 0.26 0.03
CA VAL A 32 7.16 -0.09 -1.29
C VAL A 32 6.48 0.70 -2.41
N LEU A 33 5.16 0.86 -2.36
CA LEU A 33 4.43 1.63 -3.38
C LEU A 33 4.83 3.11 -3.37
N ARG A 34 5.03 3.72 -2.20
CA ARG A 34 5.56 5.09 -2.07
C ARG A 34 6.97 5.25 -2.60
N LEU A 35 7.79 4.23 -2.41
CA LEU A 35 9.17 4.24 -2.91
C LEU A 35 9.16 4.13 -4.45
N LEU A 36 8.36 3.20 -4.99
CA LEU A 36 8.24 2.96 -6.43
C LEU A 36 7.51 4.07 -7.18
N GLU A 37 6.57 4.80 -6.56
CA GLU A 37 5.92 5.93 -7.25
C GLU A 37 6.92 7.04 -7.61
N ARG A 38 8.02 7.15 -6.84
CA ARG A 38 9.12 8.08 -7.07
C ARG A 38 10.14 7.50 -8.04
N ASP A 39 10.50 6.23 -7.86
CA ASP A 39 11.65 5.62 -8.55
C ASP A 39 11.29 4.98 -9.91
N ASP A 40 10.05 4.51 -10.09
CA ASP A 40 9.52 4.02 -11.37
C ASP A 40 8.05 4.47 -11.58
N PRO A 41 7.82 5.72 -12.02
CA PRO A 41 6.46 6.26 -12.23
C PRO A 41 5.63 5.49 -13.27
N SER A 42 6.28 4.67 -14.12
CA SER A 42 5.59 3.85 -15.12
C SER A 42 4.88 2.63 -14.52
N LEU A 43 5.26 2.23 -13.31
CA LEU A 43 4.64 1.12 -12.60
C LEU A 43 3.27 1.56 -12.06
N GLN A 44 2.25 0.77 -12.36
CA GLN A 44 0.88 1.03 -11.90
C GLN A 44 0.29 -0.23 -11.25
N VAL A 45 -0.45 -0.03 -10.17
CA VAL A 45 -1.24 -1.05 -9.48
C VAL A 45 -2.71 -0.66 -9.61
N ASP A 46 -3.49 -1.47 -10.33
CA ASP A 46 -4.92 -1.22 -10.51
C ASP A 46 -5.65 -1.18 -9.15
N HIS A 47 -5.33 -2.13 -8.27
CA HIS A 47 -6.03 -2.30 -7.01
C HIS A 47 -5.07 -2.68 -5.88
N LEU A 48 -5.10 -1.89 -4.80
CA LEU A 48 -4.55 -2.26 -3.51
C LEU A 48 -5.71 -2.65 -2.58
N VAL A 49 -5.66 -3.87 -2.05
CA VAL A 49 -6.59 -4.34 -1.01
C VAL A 49 -5.80 -4.64 0.25
N THR A 50 -6.15 -3.98 1.35
CA THR A 50 -5.54 -4.24 2.66
C THR A 50 -6.55 -4.90 3.59
N VAL A 51 -6.13 -5.91 4.36
CA VAL A 51 -6.99 -6.66 5.30
C VAL A 51 -6.36 -6.68 6.68
N GLY A 52 -7.14 -6.49 7.74
CA GLY A 52 -6.63 -6.50 9.12
C GLY A 52 -5.49 -5.47 9.34
N SER A 53 -5.52 -4.38 8.57
CA SER A 53 -4.37 -3.50 8.39
C SER A 53 -4.24 -2.48 9.51
N PRO A 54 -3.06 -2.37 10.16
CA PRO A 54 -2.84 -1.32 11.16
C PRO A 54 -2.77 0.08 10.54
N LEU A 55 -2.72 0.22 9.20
CA LEU A 55 -2.73 1.52 8.53
C LEU A 55 -4.02 2.32 8.77
N CYS A 56 -5.14 1.66 9.11
CA CYS A 56 -6.38 2.34 9.47
C CYS A 56 -6.48 2.70 10.96
N LEU A 57 -5.56 2.24 11.81
CA LEU A 57 -5.58 2.61 13.23
C LEU A 57 -5.18 4.08 13.36
N ALA A 58 -6.04 4.88 14.02
CA ALA A 58 -5.83 6.32 14.20
C ALA A 58 -4.45 6.66 14.80
N LYS A 59 -3.92 5.80 15.66
CA LYS A 59 -2.60 5.95 16.30
C LYS A 59 -1.43 5.80 15.31
N VAL A 60 -1.61 5.01 14.25
CA VAL A 60 -0.63 4.84 13.17
C VAL A 60 -0.74 6.00 12.18
N LYS A 61 -1.96 6.44 11.84
CA LYS A 61 -2.19 7.67 11.05
C LYS A 61 -1.49 8.89 11.66
N LEU A 62 -1.71 9.13 12.95
CA LEU A 62 -1.12 10.28 13.67
C LEU A 62 0.42 10.22 13.72
N LYS A 63 1.02 9.04 13.84
CA LYS A 63 2.49 8.89 13.78
C LYS A 63 3.03 9.15 12.37
N PHE A 64 2.35 8.68 11.33
CA PHE A 64 2.77 8.92 9.94
C PHE A 64 2.62 10.40 9.53
N GLU A 65 1.53 11.05 9.97
CA GLU A 65 1.29 12.48 9.76
C GLU A 65 2.31 13.36 10.48
N ALA A 66 2.72 12.97 11.69
CA ALA A 66 3.69 13.72 12.49
C ALA A 66 5.14 13.58 12.00
N GLU A 67 5.52 12.42 11.45
CA GLU A 67 6.92 12.13 11.18
C GLU A 67 7.32 12.34 9.70
N HIS A 68 6.45 12.09 8.70
CA HIS A 68 6.95 12.02 7.32
C HIS A 68 6.00 12.45 6.18
N TRP A 69 4.68 12.19 6.20
CA TRP A 69 3.77 12.52 5.09
C TRP A 69 2.30 12.18 5.44
N ALA A 70 1.33 12.96 4.94
CA ALA A 70 -0.10 12.70 5.15
C ALA A 70 -0.52 11.36 4.53
N LEU A 71 -1.27 10.52 5.26
CA LEU A 71 -1.73 9.23 4.75
C LEU A 71 -2.59 9.41 3.49
N ARG A 72 -2.06 9.06 2.32
CA ARG A 72 -2.73 9.25 1.01
C ARG A 72 -2.66 8.01 0.15
N VAL A 73 -3.49 7.94 -0.89
CA VAL A 73 -3.32 6.94 -1.94
C VAL A 73 -2.02 7.26 -2.71
N PRO A 74 -1.08 6.31 -2.84
CA PRO A 74 0.10 6.48 -3.68
C PRO A 74 -0.29 6.77 -5.14
N ASN A 75 0.49 7.57 -5.85
CA ASN A 75 0.25 7.97 -7.25
C ASN A 75 0.22 6.79 -8.23
N ASN A 76 0.87 5.69 -7.87
CA ASN A 76 0.93 4.45 -8.65
C ASN A 76 -0.17 3.44 -8.27
N VAL A 77 -1.20 3.86 -7.54
CA VAL A 77 -2.34 3.01 -7.15
C VAL A 77 -3.63 3.65 -7.64
N ALA A 78 -4.32 2.98 -8.57
CA ALA A 78 -5.57 3.53 -9.13
C ALA A 78 -6.74 3.46 -8.13
N ALA A 79 -6.82 2.41 -7.31
CA ALA A 79 -7.82 2.31 -6.25
C ALA A 79 -7.29 1.55 -5.03
N TRP A 80 -7.57 2.07 -3.83
CA TRP A 80 -7.26 1.41 -2.56
C TRP A 80 -8.54 1.10 -1.78
N ARG A 81 -8.73 -0.17 -1.41
CA ARG A 81 -9.77 -0.63 -0.48
C ARG A 81 -9.13 -1.19 0.80
N ASN A 82 -9.59 -0.72 1.95
CA ASN A 82 -9.24 -1.34 3.23
C ASN A 82 -10.44 -2.13 3.76
N LEU A 83 -10.27 -3.44 3.90
CA LEU A 83 -11.23 -4.35 4.50
C LEU A 83 -10.84 -4.54 5.97
N ALA A 84 -11.47 -3.76 6.85
CA ALA A 84 -11.48 -4.07 8.27
C ALA A 84 -12.44 -5.24 8.49
N ASP A 85 -12.06 -6.23 9.30
CA ASP A 85 -13.00 -7.23 9.78
C ASP A 85 -14.13 -6.48 10.49
N GLY A 86 -15.32 -6.49 9.88
CA GLY A 86 -16.50 -5.91 10.48
C GLY A 86 -16.90 -6.75 11.68
N SER A 87 -16.63 -6.27 12.89
CA SER A 87 -17.69 -6.35 13.89
C SER A 87 -18.71 -5.25 13.56
N PRO A 88 -19.98 -5.59 13.32
CA PRO A 88 -21.02 -4.58 13.21
C PRO A 88 -21.24 -3.94 14.59
N ALA A 89 -21.51 -2.63 14.58
CA ALA A 89 -22.14 -1.79 15.60
C ALA A 89 -21.79 -2.05 17.08
#